data_AF-A0A258AX72-F1
#
_entry.id   AF-A0A258AX72-F1
#
_cell.length_a   1.000
_cell.length_b   1.000
_cell.length_c   1.000
_cell.angle_alpha   90.00
_cell.angle_beta   90.00
_cell.angle_gamma   90.00
#
_symmetry.space_group_name_H-M   'P 1'
#
loop_
_entity.id
_entity.type
_entity.pdbx_description
1 polymer ?
#
loop_
_entity_poly.entity_id
_entity_poly.type
_entity_poly.pdbx_seq_one_letter_code
_entity_poly.pdbx_strand_id
1 'polypeptide(L)'
;MMPTDTLLADLSQLSDLDFAKRRLEPKSPRCIELTLEATGVRTRLPAAVLLHYDTRISRGKRGAARMRNNTCGGCNLALPSGQLADMRHADAELVLCCNCSIYLLPALLDPAAADAPEVAKPAPAAKKVAVKKPRKAKAKAEAPLQAEPEDEQSLQAEADAETSPQSEDLAN
;
A
#
# COMPACT_ATOMS: atom_id res chain seq x y z
N MET A 1 2.32 5.50 24.27
CA MET A 1 2.00 5.52 22.82
C MET A 1 0.85 6.48 22.59
N MET A 2 0.69 7.04 21.39
CA MET A 2 -0.55 7.72 21.00
C MET A 2 -1.62 6.68 20.62
N PRO A 3 -2.93 6.95 20.79
CA PRO A 3 -3.97 6.06 20.31
C PRO A 3 -3.97 5.95 18.78
N THR A 4 -4.25 4.75 18.26
CA THR A 4 -4.28 4.49 16.81
C THR A 4 -5.36 5.32 16.11
N ASP A 5 -6.50 5.55 16.74
CA ASP A 5 -7.57 6.42 16.22
C ASP A 5 -7.09 7.86 15.99
N THR A 6 -6.31 8.41 16.92
CA THR A 6 -5.73 9.76 16.79
C THR A 6 -4.73 9.82 15.62
N LEU A 7 -3.92 8.78 15.47
CA LEU A 7 -2.96 8.64 14.36
C LEU A 7 -3.67 8.53 13.00
N LEU A 8 -4.76 7.76 12.92
CA LEU A 8 -5.59 7.62 11.72
C LEU A 8 -6.35 8.91 11.38
N ALA A 9 -6.82 9.65 12.38
CA ALA A 9 -7.45 10.95 12.21
C ALA A 9 -6.47 11.99 11.65
N ASP A 10 -5.29 12.12 12.25
CA ASP A 10 -4.24 13.04 11.81
C ASP A 10 -3.72 12.69 10.39
N LEU A 11 -3.61 11.40 10.06
CA LEU A 11 -3.27 10.95 8.69
C LEU A 11 -4.37 11.24 7.66
N SER A 12 -5.66 11.17 8.05
CA SER A 12 -6.75 11.63 7.17
C SER A 12 -6.64 13.13 6.96
N GLN A 13 -6.53 13.92 8.04
CA GLN A 13 -6.43 15.37 7.97
C GLN A 13 -5.26 15.80 7.08
N LEU A 14 -4.07 15.23 7.28
CA LEU A 14 -2.89 15.56 6.49
C LEU A 14 -3.06 15.22 5.01
N SER A 15 -3.61 14.04 4.69
CA SER A 15 -3.84 13.63 3.30
C SER A 15 -4.88 14.50 2.59
N ASP A 16 -5.88 15.00 3.30
CA ASP A 16 -6.92 15.86 2.72
C ASP A 16 -6.45 17.31 2.60
N LEU A 17 -5.62 17.82 3.53
CA LEU A 17 -4.91 19.11 3.41
C LEU A 17 -3.93 19.12 2.22
N ASP A 18 -3.05 18.11 2.11
CA ASP A 18 -2.10 18.00 1.00
C ASP A 18 -2.84 17.79 -0.36
N PHE A 19 -4.01 17.15 -0.36
CA PHE A 19 -4.84 16.98 -1.57
C PHE A 19 -5.58 18.27 -1.96
N ALA A 20 -6.08 19.04 -1.00
CA ALA A 20 -6.67 20.36 -1.25
C ALA A 20 -5.62 21.34 -1.79
N LYS A 21 -4.43 21.39 -1.17
CA LYS A 21 -3.29 22.22 -1.59
C LYS A 21 -2.91 21.99 -3.06
N ARG A 22 -2.93 20.75 -3.54
CA ARG A 22 -2.62 20.38 -4.94
C ARG A 22 -3.62 20.90 -5.99
N ARG A 23 -4.77 21.44 -5.57
CA ARG A 23 -5.78 22.04 -6.46
C ARG A 23 -5.68 23.56 -6.55
N LEU A 24 -4.80 24.19 -5.77
CA LEU A 24 -4.63 25.64 -5.68
C LEU A 24 -3.38 26.09 -6.44
N GLU A 25 -3.38 27.35 -6.87
CA GLU A 25 -2.19 27.95 -7.46
C GLU A 25 -1.03 28.02 -6.44
N PRO A 26 0.22 27.74 -6.85
CA PRO A 26 1.38 27.93 -6.00
C PRO A 26 1.46 29.36 -5.47
N LYS A 27 1.76 29.51 -4.16
CA LYS A 27 1.87 30.80 -3.45
C LYS A 27 0.57 31.61 -3.32
N SER A 28 -0.59 31.10 -3.76
CA SER A 28 -1.89 31.69 -3.39
C SER A 28 -2.07 31.71 -1.86
N PRO A 29 -2.78 32.69 -1.27
CA PRO A 29 -2.90 32.82 0.20
C PRO A 29 -3.46 31.55 0.84
N ARG A 30 -4.51 30.95 0.24
CA ARG A 30 -5.09 29.69 0.73
C ARG A 30 -4.12 28.50 0.64
N CYS A 31 -3.18 28.50 -0.30
CA CYS A 31 -2.11 27.49 -0.38
C CYS A 31 -1.06 27.67 0.73
N ILE A 32 -0.80 28.91 1.15
CA ILE A 32 0.06 29.22 2.31
C ILE A 32 -0.62 28.78 3.61
N GLU A 33 -1.89 29.15 3.82
CA GLU A 33 -2.70 28.73 4.98
C GLU A 33 -2.70 27.20 5.15
N LEU A 34 -3.10 26.46 4.10
CA LEU A 34 -3.10 24.99 4.13
C LEU A 34 -1.71 24.38 4.37
N THR A 35 -0.63 25.09 4.04
CA THR A 35 0.75 24.64 4.33
C THR A 35 1.09 24.80 5.81
N LEU A 36 0.63 25.88 6.45
CA LEU A 36 0.77 26.09 7.89
C LEU A 36 -0.09 25.08 8.67
N GLU A 37 -1.35 24.90 8.28
CA GLU A 37 -2.26 23.86 8.81
C GLU A 37 -1.61 22.47 8.71
N ALA A 38 -1.12 22.08 7.52
CA ALA A 38 -0.49 20.77 7.31
C ALA A 38 0.83 20.59 8.08
N THR A 39 1.58 21.67 8.33
CA THR A 39 2.77 21.64 9.20
C THR A 39 2.37 21.36 10.66
N GLY A 40 1.29 21.99 11.14
CA GLY A 40 0.74 21.77 12.48
C GLY A 40 0.11 20.38 12.70
N VAL A 41 -0.19 19.63 11.62
CA VAL A 41 -0.52 18.20 11.70
C VAL A 41 0.76 17.35 11.69
N ARG A 42 1.73 17.67 10.82
CA ARG A 42 3.01 16.96 10.76
C ARG A 42 3.74 16.92 12.11
N THR A 43 3.69 17.98 12.92
CA THR A 43 4.33 17.98 14.26
C THR A 43 3.72 17.02 15.29
N ARG A 44 2.51 16.49 15.05
CA ARG A 44 1.87 15.50 15.94
C ARG A 44 2.17 14.05 15.54
N LEU A 45 2.49 13.82 14.26
CA LEU A 45 2.68 12.49 13.69
C LEU A 45 4.08 11.91 14.05
N PRO A 46 4.19 10.59 14.34
CA PRO A 46 5.48 9.96 14.57
C PRO A 46 6.41 10.05 13.35
N ALA A 47 7.69 10.35 13.58
CA ALA A 47 8.69 10.56 12.52
C ALA A 47 8.81 9.38 11.52
N ALA A 48 8.69 8.13 11.99
CA ALA A 48 8.71 6.96 11.13
C ALA A 48 7.49 6.90 10.16
N VAL A 49 6.33 7.40 10.59
CA VAL A 49 5.12 7.49 9.77
C VAL A 49 5.27 8.62 8.74
N LEU A 50 5.79 9.77 9.16
CA LEU A 50 6.08 10.90 8.28
C LEU A 50 7.07 10.54 7.16
N LEU A 51 8.16 9.83 7.47
CA LEU A 51 9.18 9.46 6.49
C LEU A 51 8.57 8.68 5.31
N HIS A 52 7.73 7.68 5.59
CA HIS A 52 7.04 6.91 4.56
C HIS A 52 5.92 7.72 3.88
N TYR A 53 5.22 8.57 4.62
CA TYR A 53 4.19 9.47 4.07
C TYR A 53 4.79 10.46 3.06
N ASP A 54 5.82 11.22 3.43
CA ASP A 54 6.41 12.26 2.57
C ASP A 54 7.21 11.66 1.39
N THR A 55 7.75 10.44 1.53
CA THR A 55 8.29 9.63 0.40
C THR A 55 7.25 9.33 -0.68
N ARG A 56 5.95 9.48 -0.39
CA ARG A 56 4.85 9.38 -1.39
C ARG A 56 4.52 10.72 -2.00
N ILE A 57 4.50 11.76 -1.17
CA ILE A 57 4.19 13.12 -1.58
C ILE A 57 5.24 13.62 -2.58
N SER A 58 6.53 13.34 -2.34
CA SER A 58 7.63 13.64 -3.27
C SER A 58 7.49 12.93 -4.62
N ARG A 59 6.99 11.68 -4.61
CA ARG A 59 6.65 10.89 -5.82
C ARG A 59 5.31 11.31 -6.47
N GLY A 60 4.73 12.45 -6.08
CA GLY A 60 3.46 12.96 -6.60
C GLY A 60 2.21 12.16 -6.20
N LYS A 61 2.31 11.14 -5.36
CA LYS A 61 1.18 10.28 -4.93
C LYS A 61 0.54 10.81 -3.64
N ARG A 62 -0.63 10.29 -3.23
CA ARG A 62 -1.19 10.58 -1.89
C ARG A 62 -0.46 9.75 -0.82
N GLY A 63 -0.31 10.29 0.39
CA GLY A 63 0.32 9.59 1.52
C GLY A 63 -0.59 8.59 2.21
N ALA A 64 -1.86 8.93 2.43
CA ALA A 64 -2.91 8.07 2.98
C ALA A 64 -4.19 8.10 2.15
N ALA A 65 -4.98 7.02 2.14
CA ALA A 65 -6.30 6.96 1.50
C ALA A 65 -7.23 5.95 2.18
N ARG A 66 -8.54 6.20 2.14
CA ARG A 66 -9.56 5.29 2.69
C ARG A 66 -9.77 4.07 1.78
N MET A 67 -9.95 2.89 2.37
CA MET A 67 -10.48 1.72 1.66
C MET A 67 -11.89 2.03 1.12
N ARG A 68 -12.23 1.48 -0.06
CA ARG A 68 -13.58 1.50 -0.63
C ARG A 68 -13.90 0.15 -1.26
N ASN A 69 -15.01 -0.48 -0.90
CA ASN A 69 -15.49 -1.75 -1.48
C ASN A 69 -14.39 -2.85 -1.56
N ASN A 70 -13.63 -3.03 -0.47
CA ASN A 70 -12.46 -3.93 -0.40
C ASN A 70 -11.28 -3.59 -1.36
N THR A 71 -11.25 -2.38 -1.92
CA THR A 71 -10.16 -1.86 -2.78
C THR A 71 -9.38 -0.74 -2.11
N CYS A 72 -8.12 -0.60 -2.52
CA CYS A 72 -7.21 0.47 -2.10
C CYS A 72 -7.58 1.81 -2.74
N GLY A 73 -8.01 2.81 -1.96
CA GLY A 73 -8.31 4.17 -2.48
C GLY A 73 -7.11 4.97 -3.02
N GLY A 74 -5.90 4.39 -3.03
CA GLY A 74 -4.70 4.99 -3.62
C GLY A 74 -4.28 4.40 -4.99
N CYS A 75 -4.66 3.16 -5.29
CA CYS A 75 -4.31 2.50 -6.57
C CYS A 75 -5.45 1.66 -7.18
N ASN A 76 -6.64 1.69 -6.57
CA ASN A 76 -7.90 1.07 -7.01
C ASN A 76 -7.88 -0.45 -7.24
N LEU A 77 -6.81 -1.15 -6.84
CA LEU A 77 -6.77 -2.61 -6.84
C LEU A 77 -7.49 -3.18 -5.61
N ALA A 78 -8.07 -4.37 -5.76
CA ALA A 78 -8.58 -5.16 -4.65
C ALA A 78 -7.46 -5.51 -3.66
N LEU A 79 -7.78 -5.49 -2.37
CA LEU A 79 -6.85 -5.82 -1.30
C LEU A 79 -6.88 -7.33 -0.99
N PRO A 80 -5.76 -7.96 -0.58
CA PRO A 80 -5.74 -9.35 -0.15
C PRO A 80 -6.65 -9.60 1.05
N SER A 81 -7.18 -10.82 1.19
CA SER A 81 -8.03 -11.22 2.30
C SER A 81 -7.41 -11.00 3.68
N GLY A 82 -6.08 -11.12 3.82
CA GLY A 82 -5.33 -10.76 5.02
C GLY A 82 -5.50 -9.29 5.38
N GLN A 83 -5.11 -8.37 4.48
CA GLN A 83 -5.26 -6.92 4.73
C GLN A 83 -6.71 -6.48 4.96
N LEU A 84 -7.68 -7.23 4.42
CA LEU A 84 -9.11 -7.03 4.67
C LEU A 84 -9.58 -7.61 6.02
N ALA A 85 -8.87 -8.56 6.61
CA ALA A 85 -9.07 -8.98 8.00
C ALA A 85 -8.42 -7.98 8.95
N ASP A 86 -7.13 -7.66 8.73
CA ASP A 86 -6.32 -6.73 9.53
C ASP A 86 -7.09 -5.41 9.78
N MET A 87 -7.59 -4.76 8.72
CA MET A 87 -8.34 -3.49 8.81
C MET A 87 -9.78 -3.60 9.37
N ARG A 88 -10.29 -4.80 9.68
CA ARG A 88 -11.62 -5.01 10.29
C ARG A 88 -11.57 -5.24 11.79
N HIS A 89 -10.38 -5.42 12.36
CA HIS A 89 -10.21 -5.43 13.81
C HIS A 89 -10.34 -4.01 14.37
N ALA A 90 -10.92 -3.85 15.57
CA ALA A 90 -11.04 -2.55 16.22
C ALA A 90 -9.66 -1.97 16.56
N ASP A 91 -8.77 -2.82 17.05
CA ASP A 91 -7.39 -2.49 17.42
C ASP A 91 -6.42 -2.54 16.21
N ALA A 92 -6.91 -2.35 14.99
CA ALA A 92 -6.12 -2.46 13.77
C ALA A 92 -4.93 -1.48 13.77
N GLU A 93 -3.71 -2.01 13.70
CA GLU A 93 -2.51 -1.20 13.47
C GLU A 93 -2.54 -0.50 12.09
N LEU A 94 -1.58 0.39 11.86
CA LEU A 94 -1.53 1.26 10.69
C LEU A 94 -1.15 0.50 9.40
N VAL A 95 -2.15 -0.13 8.75
CA VAL A 95 -1.96 -1.00 7.58
C VAL A 95 -1.45 -0.25 6.33
N LEU A 96 -0.50 -0.86 5.62
CA LEU A 96 -0.02 -0.43 4.30
C LEU A 96 -0.56 -1.32 3.18
N CYS A 97 -1.09 -0.73 2.10
CA CYS A 97 -1.53 -1.51 0.92
C CYS A 97 -0.37 -2.29 0.28
N CYS A 98 -0.47 -3.61 0.14
CA CYS A 98 0.63 -4.44 -0.39
C CYS A 98 1.17 -4.00 -1.78
N ASN A 99 0.29 -3.50 -2.68
CA ASN A 99 0.67 -3.14 -4.05
C ASN A 99 1.30 -1.73 -4.18
N CYS A 100 0.69 -0.71 -3.56
CA CYS A 100 1.14 0.68 -3.71
C CYS A 100 1.72 1.29 -2.43
N SER A 101 1.75 0.51 -1.35
CA SER A 101 2.22 0.83 0.01
C SER A 101 1.62 2.08 0.66
N ILE A 102 0.45 2.56 0.19
CA ILE A 102 -0.24 3.70 0.81
C ILE A 102 -0.76 3.34 2.20
N TYR A 103 -0.77 4.31 3.12
CA TYR A 103 -1.50 4.15 4.39
C TYR A 103 -2.98 3.96 4.10
N LEU A 104 -3.50 2.80 4.48
CA LEU A 104 -4.91 2.46 4.35
C LEU A 104 -5.63 2.94 5.60
N LEU A 105 -6.53 3.90 5.40
CA LEU A 105 -7.46 4.33 6.44
C LEU A 105 -8.72 3.46 6.36
N PRO A 106 -9.32 3.06 7.49
CA PRO A 106 -10.61 2.39 7.50
C PRO A 106 -11.65 3.15 6.68
N ALA A 107 -12.54 2.38 6.05
CA ALA A 107 -13.77 2.95 5.51
C ALA A 107 -14.56 3.56 6.68
N LEU A 108 -15.08 4.78 6.51
CA LEU A 108 -16.19 5.20 7.34
C LEU A 108 -17.36 4.27 6.97
N LEU A 109 -17.98 3.63 7.97
CA LEU A 109 -19.23 2.92 7.74
C LEU A 109 -20.31 3.99 7.54
N ASP A 110 -20.52 4.41 6.30
CA ASP A 110 -21.76 5.06 5.90
C ASP A 110 -22.89 4.03 6.12
N PRO A 111 -23.79 4.21 7.12
CA PRO A 111 -24.79 3.18 7.44
C PRO A 111 -25.78 2.96 6.28
N ALA A 112 -25.89 3.93 5.37
CA ALA A 112 -26.67 3.82 4.13
C ALA A 112 -26.10 2.83 3.09
N ALA A 113 -24.88 2.31 3.27
CA ALA A 113 -24.25 1.37 2.34
C ALA A 113 -24.40 -0.11 2.75
N ALA A 114 -24.91 -0.40 3.95
CA ALA A 114 -25.10 -1.78 4.44
C ALA A 114 -26.32 -2.48 3.79
N ASP A 115 -27.35 -1.71 3.42
CA ASP A 115 -28.63 -2.19 2.89
C ASP A 115 -28.80 -1.94 1.37
N ALA A 116 -27.69 -1.91 0.61
CA ALA A 116 -27.72 -1.98 -0.84
C ALA A 116 -27.81 -3.47 -1.27
N PRO A 117 -28.98 -3.99 -1.71
CA PRO A 117 -29.16 -5.41 -1.97
C PRO A 117 -28.27 -5.89 -3.11
N GLU A 118 -27.74 -7.11 -2.98
CA GLU A 118 -26.92 -7.78 -4.00
C GLU A 118 -27.71 -7.90 -5.32
N VAL A 119 -27.38 -7.04 -6.30
CA VAL A 119 -28.04 -7.05 -7.61
C VAL A 119 -27.82 -8.42 -8.25
N ALA A 120 -28.93 -9.09 -8.59
CA ALA A 120 -28.98 -10.52 -8.79
C ALA A 120 -27.94 -11.07 -9.77
N LYS A 121 -27.22 -12.10 -9.33
CA LYS A 121 -26.39 -12.97 -10.18
C LYS A 121 -27.22 -13.44 -11.40
N PRO A 122 -26.85 -13.13 -12.65
CA PRO A 122 -27.51 -13.74 -13.81
C PRO A 122 -27.24 -15.25 -13.80
N ALA A 123 -28.31 -16.04 -13.81
CA ALA A 123 -28.21 -17.49 -13.63
C ALA A 123 -27.47 -18.18 -14.80
N PRO A 124 -26.58 -19.16 -14.53
CA PRO A 124 -25.88 -19.89 -15.58
C PRO A 124 -26.86 -20.79 -16.34
N ALA A 125 -27.17 -20.44 -17.60
CA ALA A 125 -28.07 -21.21 -18.45
C ALA A 125 -27.49 -22.59 -18.78
N ALA A 126 -28.08 -23.65 -18.21
CA ALA A 126 -27.57 -25.01 -18.32
C ALA A 126 -27.75 -25.61 -19.74
N LYS A 127 -26.65 -25.85 -20.45
CA LYS A 127 -26.61 -26.80 -21.58
C LYS A 127 -26.10 -28.16 -21.10
N LYS A 128 -27.00 -29.15 -21.09
CA LYS A 128 -26.69 -30.54 -20.74
C LYS A 128 -25.91 -31.21 -21.88
N VAL A 129 -24.73 -31.75 -21.61
CA VAL A 129 -24.02 -32.70 -22.49
C VAL A 129 -23.69 -33.95 -21.67
N ALA A 130 -23.81 -35.12 -22.30
CA ALA A 130 -24.04 -36.39 -21.59
C ALA A 130 -22.81 -36.99 -20.90
N VAL A 131 -23.04 -37.61 -19.75
CA VAL A 131 -22.08 -38.43 -19.00
C VAL A 131 -21.58 -39.61 -19.84
N LYS A 132 -20.26 -39.86 -19.83
CA LYS A 132 -19.68 -41.18 -20.13
C LYS A 132 -18.82 -41.66 -18.96
N LYS A 133 -18.76 -42.99 -18.80
CA LYS A 133 -18.37 -43.69 -17.56
C LYS A 133 -16.88 -43.56 -17.19
N PRO A 134 -16.52 -43.70 -15.89
CA PRO A 134 -15.15 -43.51 -15.41
C PRO A 134 -14.19 -44.59 -15.91
N ARG A 135 -12.90 -44.22 -16.02
CA ARG A 135 -11.81 -45.19 -16.17
C ARG A 135 -11.04 -45.36 -14.86
N LYS A 136 -10.68 -46.61 -14.58
CA LYS A 136 -10.18 -47.11 -13.31
C LYS A 136 -8.69 -46.76 -13.14
N ALA A 137 -8.27 -46.36 -11.96
CA ALA A 137 -6.86 -46.12 -11.66
C ALA A 137 -6.04 -47.43 -11.69
N LYS A 138 -4.76 -47.32 -12.08
CA LYS A 138 -3.68 -48.25 -11.75
C LYS A 138 -2.41 -47.45 -11.51
N ALA A 139 -1.64 -47.82 -10.50
CA ALA A 139 -0.35 -47.22 -10.15
C ALA A 139 0.79 -48.23 -10.34
N LYS A 140 1.99 -47.71 -10.61
CA LYS A 140 3.36 -48.17 -10.29
C LYS A 140 4.33 -47.13 -10.91
N ALA A 141 5.31 -46.60 -10.17
CA ALA A 141 6.65 -47.15 -9.92
C ALA A 141 7.52 -47.18 -11.21
N GLU A 142 8.80 -46.80 -11.24
CA GLU A 142 9.78 -46.47 -10.17
C GLU A 142 10.83 -45.44 -10.70
N ALA A 143 11.88 -45.11 -9.93
CA ALA A 143 12.98 -44.17 -10.31
C ALA A 143 14.31 -44.96 -10.55
N PRO A 144 15.55 -44.39 -10.57
CA PRO A 144 16.04 -43.00 -10.78
C PRO A 144 17.23 -42.88 -11.79
N LEU A 145 17.70 -41.65 -12.09
CA LEU A 145 19.09 -41.26 -12.43
C LEU A 145 19.12 -39.70 -12.53
N GLN A 146 19.76 -38.92 -11.65
CA GLN A 146 21.21 -38.64 -11.50
C GLN A 146 21.88 -37.96 -12.72
N ALA A 147 22.04 -36.64 -12.66
CA ALA A 147 23.08 -35.84 -13.33
C ALA A 147 23.11 -34.38 -12.78
N GLU A 148 23.81 -34.18 -11.67
CA GLU A 148 24.45 -32.91 -11.26
C GLU A 148 25.98 -33.12 -11.44
N PRO A 149 26.86 -32.12 -11.27
CA PRO A 149 26.66 -30.66 -11.28
C PRO A 149 26.99 -30.11 -12.71
N GLU A 150 27.68 -29.01 -13.06
CA GLU A 150 28.52 -27.96 -12.42
C GLU A 150 28.41 -26.64 -13.21
N ASP A 151 28.37 -25.49 -12.53
CA ASP A 151 29.13 -24.27 -12.92
C ASP A 151 29.16 -23.24 -11.77
N GLU A 152 30.34 -22.70 -11.46
CA GLU A 152 30.58 -21.83 -10.30
C GLU A 152 30.94 -20.39 -10.70
N GLN A 153 30.68 -19.46 -9.78
CA GLN A 153 31.39 -18.17 -9.62
C GLN A 153 31.47 -17.20 -10.82
N SER A 154 30.60 -16.20 -10.75
CA SER A 154 31.06 -14.79 -10.75
C SER A 154 30.29 -14.07 -9.63
N LEU A 155 30.89 -13.55 -8.56
CA LEU A 155 32.06 -12.65 -8.46
C LEU A 155 31.78 -11.32 -9.23
N GLN A 156 31.69 -10.15 -8.60
CA GLN A 156 31.81 -9.83 -7.18
C GLN A 156 30.77 -8.78 -6.77
N ALA A 157 30.72 -8.54 -5.47
CA ALA A 157 30.32 -7.28 -4.85
C ALA A 157 30.98 -6.05 -5.51
N GLU A 158 30.38 -4.87 -5.31
CA GLU A 158 31.05 -3.68 -4.75
C GLU A 158 29.99 -2.82 -4.05
N ALA A 159 30.35 -2.18 -2.94
CA ALA A 159 29.49 -1.29 -2.16
C ALA A 159 30.27 -0.08 -1.63
N ASP A 160 29.58 1.06 -1.59
CA ASP A 160 29.84 2.30 -0.84
C ASP A 160 31.31 2.71 -0.51
N ALA A 161 31.78 3.79 -1.15
CA ALA A 161 32.81 4.68 -0.57
C ALA A 161 32.68 6.14 -1.05
N GLU A 162 32.92 7.06 -0.12
CA GLU A 162 32.62 8.49 -0.10
C GLU A 162 33.33 9.41 -1.13
N THR A 163 32.54 10.33 -1.70
CA THR A 163 32.64 11.80 -1.52
C THR A 163 33.95 12.45 -1.04
N SER A 164 34.32 13.53 -1.75
CA SER A 164 35.17 14.68 -1.37
C SER A 164 36.70 14.57 -1.35
N PRO A 165 37.43 15.38 -2.15
CA PRO A 165 38.80 15.78 -1.85
C PRO A 165 38.84 16.88 -0.79
N GLN A 166 39.94 16.97 -0.02
CA GLN A 166 40.20 18.06 0.92
C GLN A 166 41.27 19.03 0.37
N SER A 167 41.17 20.29 0.81
CA SER A 167 42.18 21.38 0.89
C SER A 167 43.52 21.20 0.12
N GLU A 168 43.96 22.13 -0.74
CA GLU A 168 43.98 23.61 -0.58
C GLU A 168 44.55 24.08 0.77
N ASP A 169 45.77 23.64 1.10
CA ASP A 169 46.65 24.37 2.02
C ASP A 169 47.57 25.31 1.23
N LEU A 170 47.27 26.62 1.27
CA LEU A 170 48.02 27.65 0.54
C LEU A 170 48.11 28.92 1.39
N ALA A 171 49.06 28.94 2.33
CA ALA A 171 49.25 30.04 3.27
C ALA A 171 50.73 30.35 3.55
N ASN A 172 51.17 31.48 2.97
CA ASN A 172 52.27 32.36 3.43
C ASN A 172 53.65 31.72 3.70
#